data_AF-A0A2V7Y4C1-F1
#
_entry.id   AF-A0A2V7Y4C1-F1
#
_cell.length_a   1.000
_cell.length_b   1.000
_cell.length_c   1.000
_cell.angle_alpha   90.00
_cell.angle_beta   90.00
_cell.angle_gamma   90.00
#
_symmetry.space_group_name_H-M   'P 1'
#
loop_
_entity.id
_entity.type
_entity.pdbx_description
1 polymer ?
#
loop_
_entity_poly.entity_id
_entity_poly.type
_entity_poly.pdbx_seq_one_letter_code
_entity_poly.pdbx_strand_id
1 'polypeptide(L)'
;MGSIKKDARFAGLMYLLLMTAPLRLVYIPSAVLVRGNAAATAHNIATHETLFRLGIVSDLFTGTAAILLVLALYRLFKGVDQGKAVLMVILGSLVSTPIYFLNTLNDVAALLLAKGSDFLAAFSRPQQESMVMLFLQL
;
A
#
# COMPACT_ATOMS: atom_id res chain seq x y z
N MET A 1 23.57 11.00 -25.24
CA MET A 1 22.50 10.06 -25.64
C MET A 1 22.46 8.74 -24.85
N GLY A 2 23.58 8.21 -24.33
CA GLY A 2 23.58 6.94 -23.57
C GLY A 2 22.89 6.98 -22.19
N SER A 3 22.93 8.11 -21.47
CA SER A 3 22.32 8.24 -20.13
C SER A 3 20.79 8.17 -20.19
N ILE A 4 20.16 8.96 -21.08
CA ILE A 4 18.71 9.03 -21.22
C ILE A 4 18.08 7.66 -21.51
N LYS A 5 18.73 6.83 -22.35
CA LYS A 5 18.25 5.48 -22.64
C LYS A 5 18.31 4.55 -21.42
N LYS A 6 19.31 4.73 -20.54
CA LYS A 6 19.42 3.96 -19.29
C LYS A 6 18.39 4.43 -18.26
N ASP A 7 18.23 5.75 -18.12
CA ASP A 7 17.24 6.35 -17.22
C ASP A 7 15.80 5.97 -17.60
N ALA A 8 15.48 5.95 -18.90
CA ALA A 8 14.17 5.52 -19.40
C ALA A 8 13.90 4.02 -19.17
N ARG A 9 14.93 3.16 -19.32
CA ARG A 9 14.81 1.72 -19.01
C ARG A 9 14.60 1.48 -17.52
N PHE A 10 15.30 2.22 -16.67
CA PHE A 10 15.13 2.16 -15.22
C PHE A 10 13.72 2.60 -14.81
N ALA A 11 13.22 3.71 -15.36
CA ALA A 11 11.84 4.15 -15.14
C ALA A 11 10.83 3.09 -15.60
N GLY A 12 11.02 2.48 -16.77
CA GLY A 12 10.16 1.39 -17.25
C GLY A 12 10.18 0.16 -16.33
N LEU A 13 11.34 -0.22 -15.80
CA LEU A 13 11.46 -1.32 -14.83
C LEU A 13 10.72 -1.00 -13.53
N MET A 14 10.90 0.22 -12.98
CA MET A 14 10.18 0.66 -11.78
C MET A 14 8.67 0.67 -12.01
N TYR A 15 8.22 1.04 -13.22
CA TYR A 15 6.81 0.99 -13.59
C TYR A 15 6.27 -0.45 -13.63
N LEU A 16 7.05 -1.41 -14.14
CA LEU A 16 6.68 -2.83 -14.11
C LEU A 16 6.56 -3.35 -12.67
N LEU A 17 7.40 -2.89 -11.74
CA LEU A 17 7.29 -3.26 -10.33
C LEU A 17 5.98 -2.79 -9.70
N LEU A 18 5.37 -1.70 -10.19
CA LEU A 18 4.05 -1.26 -9.71
C LEU A 18 2.91 -2.24 -10.05
N MET A 19 3.15 -3.22 -10.93
CA MET A 19 2.18 -4.29 -11.22
C MET A 19 1.93 -5.23 -10.03
N THR A 20 2.66 -5.09 -8.93
CA THR A 20 2.35 -5.78 -7.66
C THR A 20 1.21 -5.11 -6.89
N ALA A 21 0.86 -3.86 -7.19
CA ALA A 21 -0.21 -3.11 -6.52
C ALA A 21 -1.61 -3.79 -6.53
N PRO A 22 -2.05 -4.43 -7.63
CA PRO A 22 -3.35 -5.11 -7.67
C PRO A 22 -3.46 -6.29 -6.69
N LEU A 23 -2.34 -6.88 -6.25
CA LEU A 23 -2.36 -7.95 -5.26
C LEU A 23 -2.98 -7.45 -3.95
N ARG A 24 -2.57 -6.27 -3.47
CA ARG A 24 -3.16 -5.69 -2.25
C ARG A 24 -4.53 -5.09 -2.51
N LEU A 25 -4.74 -4.45 -3.66
CA LEU A 25 -5.97 -3.69 -3.93
C LEU A 25 -7.16 -4.56 -4.37
N VAL A 26 -6.90 -5.72 -4.97
CA VAL A 26 -7.95 -6.58 -5.55
C VAL A 26 -7.94 -7.95 -4.91
N TYR A 27 -6.77 -8.58 -4.79
CA TYR A 27 -6.69 -9.98 -4.37
C TYR A 27 -6.94 -10.16 -2.86
N ILE A 28 -6.37 -9.31 -2.01
CA ILE A 28 -6.58 -9.40 -0.55
C ILE A 28 -8.02 -9.05 -0.15
N PRO A 29 -8.63 -7.96 -0.64
CA PRO A 29 -10.04 -7.68 -0.42
C PRO A 29 -10.96 -8.82 -0.84
N SER A 30 -10.72 -9.42 -2.02
CA SER A 30 -11.57 -10.52 -2.51
C SER A 30 -11.40 -11.82 -1.73
N ALA A 31 -10.22 -12.09 -1.17
CA ALA A 31 -9.96 -13.28 -0.37
C ALA A 31 -10.42 -13.14 1.10
N VAL A 32 -10.48 -11.91 1.64
CA VAL A 32 -10.54 -11.70 3.08
C VAL A 32 -11.77 -10.92 3.55
N LEU A 33 -12.29 -9.97 2.76
CA LEU A 33 -13.45 -9.17 3.15
C LEU A 33 -14.78 -9.90 2.93
N VAL A 34 -15.50 -10.13 4.02
CA VAL A 34 -16.90 -10.59 3.98
C VAL A 34 -17.79 -9.38 4.24
N ARG A 35 -18.41 -8.86 3.17
CA ARG A 35 -19.28 -7.66 3.27
C ARG A 35 -20.37 -7.88 4.33
N GLY A 36 -20.42 -6.98 5.31
CA GLY A 36 -21.41 -6.99 6.38
C GLY A 36 -21.13 -7.97 7.53
N ASN A 37 -20.01 -8.70 7.52
CA ASN A 37 -19.65 -9.63 8.60
C ASN A 37 -18.21 -9.38 9.09
N ALA A 38 -18.11 -8.60 10.17
CA ALA A 38 -16.85 -8.25 10.81
C ALA A 38 -16.15 -9.47 11.42
N ALA A 39 -16.90 -10.38 12.04
CA ALA A 39 -16.39 -11.61 12.64
C ALA A 39 -15.74 -12.53 11.59
N ALA A 40 -16.44 -12.75 10.47
CA ALA A 40 -15.92 -13.58 9.38
C ALA A 40 -14.68 -12.95 8.72
N THR A 41 -14.65 -11.62 8.58
CA THR A 41 -13.50 -10.89 8.04
C THR A 41 -12.29 -11.02 8.97
N ALA A 42 -12.45 -10.78 10.28
CA ALA A 42 -11.36 -10.94 11.25
C ALA A 42 -10.85 -12.38 11.31
N HIS A 43 -11.75 -13.36 11.24
CA HIS A 43 -11.37 -14.78 11.17
C HIS A 43 -10.57 -15.12 9.90
N ASN A 44 -10.98 -14.59 8.74
CA ASN A 44 -10.26 -14.81 7.48
C ASN A 44 -8.87 -14.16 7.49
N ILE A 45 -8.73 -12.96 8.09
CA ILE A 45 -7.42 -12.29 8.29
C ILE A 45 -6.52 -13.16 9.16
N ALA A 46 -7.03 -13.66 10.28
CA ALA A 46 -6.26 -14.53 11.18
C ALA A 46 -5.86 -15.85 10.50
N THR A 47 -6.72 -16.40 9.65
CA THR A 47 -6.47 -17.65 8.92
C THR A 47 -5.48 -17.46 7.76
N HIS A 48 -5.51 -16.32 7.08
CA HIS A 48 -4.65 -16.00 5.94
C HIS A 48 -3.59 -14.94 6.30
N GLU A 49 -3.01 -15.03 7.50
CA GLU A 49 -2.06 -14.04 8.02
C GLU A 49 -0.86 -13.83 7.09
N THR A 50 -0.27 -14.90 6.55
CA THR A 50 0.87 -14.83 5.62
C THR A 50 0.51 -14.06 4.35
N LEU A 51 -0.70 -14.27 3.82
CA LEU A 51 -1.19 -13.55 2.64
C LEU A 51 -1.35 -12.05 2.96
N PHE A 52 -1.91 -11.73 4.12
CA PHE A 52 -2.13 -10.35 4.54
C PHE A 52 -0.80 -9.61 4.80
N ARG A 53 0.17 -10.28 5.45
CA ARG A 53 1.54 -9.76 5.64
C ARG A 53 2.27 -9.55 4.31
N LEU A 54 2.15 -10.49 3.37
CA LEU A 54 2.70 -10.34 2.02
C LEU A 54 2.07 -9.14 1.29
N GLY A 55 0.78 -8.91 1.49
CA GLY A 55 0.07 -7.71 1.05
C GLY A 55 0.71 -6.42 1.53
N ILE A 56 0.90 -6.31 2.85
CA ILE A 56 1.53 -5.16 3.51
C ILE A 56 2.94 -4.92 2.93
N VAL A 57 3.76 -5.97 2.81
CA VAL A 57 5.12 -5.85 2.27
C VAL A 57 5.10 -5.42 0.79
N SER A 58 4.19 -6.00 0.01
CA SER A 58 3.98 -5.63 -1.40
C SER A 58 3.55 -4.16 -1.54
N ASP A 59 2.72 -3.67 -0.63
CA ASP A 59 2.25 -2.27 -0.61
C ASP A 59 3.39 -1.30 -0.31
N LEU A 60 4.21 -1.60 0.71
CA LEU A 60 5.42 -0.82 1.04
C LEU A 60 6.43 -0.81 -0.12
N PHE A 61 6.62 -1.96 -0.77
CA PHE A 61 7.50 -2.09 -1.91
C PHE A 61 7.00 -1.26 -3.10
N THR A 62 5.70 -1.32 -3.38
CA THR A 62 5.04 -0.54 -4.44
C THR A 62 5.19 0.96 -4.19
N GLY A 63 4.94 1.43 -2.95
CA GLY A 63 5.13 2.83 -2.58
C GLY A 63 6.58 3.30 -2.75
N THR A 64 7.55 2.46 -2.38
CA THR A 64 8.97 2.75 -2.56
C THR A 64 9.35 2.82 -4.05
N ALA A 65 8.88 1.86 -4.85
CA ALA A 65 9.09 1.85 -6.30
C ALA A 65 8.46 3.08 -6.98
N ALA A 66 7.31 3.54 -6.49
CA ALA A 66 6.64 4.76 -6.99
C ALA A 66 7.49 6.02 -6.75
N ILE A 67 8.10 6.17 -5.56
CA ILE A 67 9.03 7.27 -5.29
C ILE A 67 10.21 7.23 -6.28
N LEU A 68 10.84 6.07 -6.44
CA LEU A 68 11.99 5.91 -7.33
C LEU A 68 11.63 6.19 -8.79
N LEU A 69 10.46 5.74 -9.23
CA LEU A 69 9.91 6.04 -10.55
C LEU A 69 9.76 7.54 -10.77
N VAL A 70 9.13 8.25 -9.82
CA VAL A 70 8.89 9.69 -9.93
C VAL A 70 10.20 10.48 -9.95
N LEU A 71 11.21 10.06 -9.17
CA LEU A 71 12.56 10.64 -9.22
C LEU A 71 13.26 10.36 -10.57
N ALA A 72 13.08 9.17 -11.15
CA ALA A 72 13.61 8.85 -12.46
C ALA A 72 12.94 9.69 -13.56
N LEU A 73 11.62 9.85 -13.50
CA LEU A 73 10.87 10.72 -14.41
C LEU A 73 11.27 12.19 -14.26
N TYR A 74 11.55 12.65 -13.03
CA TYR A 74 12.07 14.01 -12.81
C TYR A 74 13.39 14.23 -13.56
N ARG A 75 14.34 13.29 -13.47
CA ARG A 75 15.61 13.38 -14.21
C ARG A 75 15.39 13.43 -15.72
N LEU A 76 14.40 12.68 -16.23
CA LEU A 76 14.06 12.65 -17.64
C LEU A 76 13.44 13.98 -18.12
N PHE A 77 12.53 14.56 -17.35
CA PHE A 77 11.77 15.75 -17.74
C PHE A 77 12.43 17.08 -17.35
N LYS A 78 13.39 17.08 -16.42
CA LYS A 78 14.12 18.29 -16.00
C LYS A 78 14.76 19.02 -17.19
N GLY A 79 15.21 18.29 -18.21
CA GLY A 79 15.82 18.88 -19.41
C GLY A 79 14.82 19.56 -20.36
N VAL A 80 13.52 19.35 -20.20
CA VAL A 80 12.47 19.97 -21.03
C VAL A 80 11.89 21.19 -20.33
N ASP A 81 11.43 21.02 -19.09
CA ASP A 81 10.85 22.09 -18.27
C ASP A 81 10.97 21.71 -16.79
N GLN A 82 11.81 22.42 -16.06
CA GLN A 82 12.08 22.12 -14.65
C GLN A 82 10.85 22.38 -13.77
N GLY A 83 10.03 23.39 -14.08
CA GLY A 83 8.84 23.73 -13.29
C GLY A 83 7.81 22.60 -13.34
N LYS A 84 7.52 22.10 -14.54
CA LYS A 84 6.60 20.97 -14.74
C LYS A 84 7.14 19.67 -14.16
N ALA A 85 8.45 19.44 -14.26
CA ALA A 85 9.08 18.27 -13.66
C ALA A 85 8.95 18.27 -12.13
N VAL A 86 9.13 19.43 -11.47
CA VAL A 86 8.92 19.58 -10.03
C VAL A 86 7.44 19.37 -9.68
N LEU A 87 6.52 19.94 -10.45
CA LEU A 87 5.08 19.76 -10.22
C LEU A 87 4.67 18.28 -10.26
N MET A 88 5.23 17.52 -11.21
CA MET A 88 5.02 16.08 -11.32
C MET A 88 5.53 15.32 -10.09
N VAL A 89 6.67 15.72 -9.52
CA VAL A 89 7.18 15.10 -8.28
C VAL A 89 6.26 15.39 -7.10
N ILE A 90 5.83 16.63 -6.96
CA ILE A 90 4.96 17.08 -5.86
C ILE A 90 3.62 16.36 -5.92
N LEU A 91 2.93 16.44 -7.06
CA LEU A 91 1.60 15.88 -7.22
C LEU A 91 1.64 14.35 -7.31
N GLY A 92 2.66 13.78 -7.97
CA GLY A 92 2.74 12.36 -8.27
C GLY A 92 3.29 11.49 -7.13
N SER A 93 4.14 12.04 -6.25
CA SER A 93 4.73 11.27 -5.14
C SER A 93 4.55 11.91 -3.77
N LEU A 94 4.81 13.21 -3.61
CA LEU A 94 4.85 13.82 -2.27
C LEU A 94 3.48 13.86 -1.61
N VAL A 95 2.40 13.97 -2.39
CA VAL A 95 1.02 13.95 -1.86
C VAL A 95 0.51 12.52 -1.68
N SER A 96 0.75 11.64 -2.66
CA SER A 96 0.18 10.28 -2.71
C SER A 96 0.90 9.29 -1.79
N THR A 97 2.23 9.39 -1.69
CA THR A 97 3.05 8.40 -0.97
C THR A 97 2.76 8.38 0.55
N PRO A 98 2.65 9.52 1.26
CA PRO A 98 2.29 9.49 2.67
C PRO A 98 0.93 8.85 2.92
N ILE A 99 -0.05 9.12 2.06
CA ILE A 99 -1.38 8.50 2.14
C ILE A 99 -1.28 6.98 1.98
N TYR A 100 -0.44 6.50 1.06
CA TYR A 100 -0.17 5.07 0.88
C TYR A 100 0.40 4.43 2.16
N PHE A 101 1.43 5.02 2.76
CA PHE A 101 2.01 4.50 4.00
C PHE A 101 1.03 4.52 5.18
N LEU A 102 0.19 5.56 5.28
CA LEU A 102 -0.88 5.62 6.30
C LEU A 102 -1.91 4.50 6.11
N ASN A 103 -2.30 4.21 4.87
CA ASN A 103 -3.17 3.07 4.57
C ASN A 103 -2.53 1.74 4.98
N THR A 104 -1.23 1.56 4.74
CA THR A 104 -0.52 0.36 5.19
C THR A 104 -0.48 0.24 6.71
N LEU A 105 -0.40 1.36 7.44
CA LEU A 105 -0.52 1.35 8.91
C LEU A 105 -1.90 0.91 9.38
N ASN A 106 -2.97 1.33 8.69
CA ASN A 106 -4.32 0.86 8.96
C ASN A 106 -4.43 -0.67 8.76
N ASP A 107 -3.83 -1.22 7.70
CA ASP A 107 -3.77 -2.67 7.47
C ASP A 107 -3.06 -3.39 8.63
N VAL A 108 -1.90 -2.88 9.06
CA VAL A 108 -1.16 -3.44 10.21
C VAL A 108 -2.00 -3.42 11.49
N ALA A 109 -2.72 -2.32 11.74
CA ALA A 109 -3.62 -2.19 12.88
C ALA A 109 -4.77 -3.22 12.81
N ALA A 110 -5.39 -3.39 11.63
CA ALA A 110 -6.44 -4.39 11.40
C ALA A 110 -5.93 -5.82 11.66
N LEU A 111 -4.70 -6.15 11.24
CA LEU A 111 -4.09 -7.46 11.51
C LEU A 111 -3.83 -7.69 13.01
N LEU A 112 -3.33 -6.67 13.72
CA LEU A 112 -3.09 -6.74 15.16
C LEU A 112 -4.38 -6.93 15.95
N LEU A 113 -5.44 -6.21 15.56
CA LEU A 113 -6.77 -6.31 16.15
C LEU A 113 -7.39 -7.69 15.90
N ALA A 114 -7.28 -8.22 14.68
CA ALA A 114 -7.80 -9.54 14.33
C ALA A 114 -7.11 -10.68 15.09
N LYS A 115 -5.84 -10.49 15.49
CA LYS A 115 -5.07 -11.50 16.23
C LYS A 115 -5.38 -11.55 17.73
N GLY A 116 -5.97 -10.49 18.30
CA GLY A 116 -6.29 -10.44 19.72
C GLY A 116 -5.04 -10.40 20.60
N SER A 117 -4.24 -9.33 20.53
CA SER A 117 -3.09 -9.11 21.43
C SER A 117 -3.52 -8.90 22.89
N ASP A 118 -2.64 -9.16 23.87
CA ASP A 118 -2.91 -8.99 25.31
C ASP A 118 -3.47 -7.61 25.70
N PHE A 119 -3.08 -6.56 24.97
CA PHE A 119 -3.62 -5.20 25.16
C PHE A 119 -5.13 -5.09 24.86
N LEU A 120 -5.69 -6.02 24.09
CA LEU A 120 -7.11 -6.06 23.73
C LEU A 120 -7.96 -6.85 24.72
N ALA A 121 -7.38 -7.39 25.79
CA ALA A 121 -8.12 -8.11 26.83
C ALA A 121 -9.20 -7.25 27.52
N ALA A 122 -9.07 -5.92 27.46
CA ALA A 122 -10.07 -4.97 27.94
C ALA A 122 -11.30 -4.82 27.02
N PHE A 123 -11.23 -5.29 25.77
CA PHE A 123 -12.29 -5.14 24.77
C PHE A 123 -12.99 -6.47 24.50
N SER A 124 -14.32 -6.41 24.35
CA SER A 124 -15.11 -7.58 23.95
C SER A 124 -14.79 -8.00 22.50
N ARG A 125 -14.91 -9.30 22.20
CA ARG A 125 -14.65 -9.84 20.85
C ARG A 125 -15.43 -9.10 19.73
N PRO A 126 -16.74 -8.80 19.90
CA PRO A 126 -17.48 -8.04 18.90
C PRO A 126 -16.98 -6.60 18.69
N GLN A 127 -16.45 -5.96 19.75
CA GLN A 127 -15.82 -4.65 19.63
C GLN A 127 -14.52 -4.72 18.82
N GLN A 128 -13.68 -5.72 19.07
CA GLN A 128 -12.43 -5.92 18.33
C GLN A 128 -12.71 -6.13 16.83
N GLU A 129 -13.68 -6.98 16.49
CA GLU A 129 -14.09 -7.24 15.10
C GLU A 129 -14.60 -5.98 14.40
N SER A 130 -15.37 -5.14 15.10
CA SER A 130 -15.86 -3.86 14.56
C SER A 130 -14.72 -2.87 14.30
N MET A 131 -13.70 -2.85 15.17
CA MET A 131 -12.50 -2.03 14.98
C MET A 131 -11.67 -2.51 13.79
N VAL A 132 -11.55 -3.83 13.56
CA VAL A 132 -10.91 -4.38 12.35
C VAL A 132 -11.57 -3.82 11.10
N MET A 133 -12.91 -3.86 11.03
CA MET A 133 -13.65 -3.31 9.89
C MET A 133 -13.45 -1.79 9.72
N LEU A 134 -13.41 -1.04 10.82
CA LEU A 134 -13.15 0.40 10.78
C LEU A 134 -11.79 0.71 10.15
N PHE A 135 -10.73 0.04 10.60
CA PHE A 135 -9.38 0.26 10.05
C PHE A 135 -9.26 -0.18 8.59
N LEU A 136 -9.99 -1.20 8.14
CA LEU A 136 -10.00 -1.60 6.72
C LEU A 136 -10.79 -0.64 5.81
N GLN A 137 -11.62 0.23 6.38
CA GLN A 137 -12.48 1.17 5.63
C GLN A 137 -11.94 2.62 5.63
N LEU A 138 -10.79 2.87 6.25
CA LEU A 138 -10.18 4.17 6.50
C LEU A 138 -9.04 4.46 5.52
#